data_AF-A0A6G9CSW5-F1
#
_entry.id   AF-A0A6G9CSW5-F1
#
_cell.length_a   1.000
_cell.length_b   1.000
_cell.length_c   1.000
_cell.angle_alpha   90.00
_cell.angle_beta   90.00
_cell.angle_gamma   90.00
#
_symmetry.space_group_name_H-M   'P 1'
#
loop_
_entity.id
_entity.type
_entity.pdbx_description
1 polymer ?
#
loop_
_entity_poly.entity_id
_entity_poly.type
_entity_poly.pdbx_seq_one_letter_code
_entity_poly.pdbx_strand_id
1 'polypeptide(L)' 'MIIKRYPVVAGAGIPMIRGNFEPTLFTPTATESLDDGASITWLKRNT' A
#
# COMPACT_ATOMS: atom_id res chain seq x y z
N MET A 1 -2.20 2.60 -8.53
CA MET A 1 -2.58 1.78 -7.36
C MET A 1 -2.79 2.73 -6.19
N ILE A 2 -3.77 2.45 -5.33
CA ILE A 2 -4.03 3.24 -4.12
C ILE A 2 -4.02 2.25 -2.95
N ILE A 3 -3.19 2.50 -1.94
CA ILE A 3 -3.11 1.66 -0.73
C ILE A 3 -3.61 2.50 0.45
N LYS A 4 -4.57 1.96 1.21
CA LYS A 4 -4.94 2.47 2.54
C LYS A 4 -4.37 1.55 3.61
N ARG A 5 -3.51 2.07 4.47
CA ARG A 5 -2.85 1.35 5.58
C ARG A 5 -3.47 1.76 6.90
N TYR A 6 -3.67 0.78 7.78
CA TYR A 6 -4.14 0.99 9.15
C TYR A 6 -3.00 0.76 10.16
N PRO A 7 -2.99 1.45 11.31
CA PRO A 7 -1.96 1.31 12.33
C PRO A 7 -2.18 0.05 13.19
N VAL A 8 -2.30 -1.11 12.54
CA VAL A 8 -2.61 -2.40 13.17
C VAL A 8 -1.64 -3.48 12.69
N VAL A 9 -1.16 -4.30 13.61
CA VAL A 9 -0.45 -5.55 13.31
C VAL A 9 -1.47 -6.69 13.32
N ALA A 10 -1.78 -7.26 12.15
CA ALA A 10 -2.82 -8.27 12.02
C ALA A 10 -2.45 -9.66 12.59
N GLY A 11 -1.15 -9.98 12.69
CA GLY A 11 -0.65 -11.27 13.18
C GLY A 11 -0.81 -12.43 12.17
N ALA A 12 -1.92 -12.51 11.43
CA ALA A 12 -2.17 -13.44 10.32
C ALA A 12 -3.28 -12.90 9.40
N GLY A 13 -3.47 -13.48 8.21
CA GLY A 13 -4.58 -13.12 7.32
C GLY A 13 -4.33 -13.35 5.82
N ILE A 14 -5.22 -12.81 4.99
CA ILE A 14 -5.08 -12.83 3.54
C ILE A 14 -4.04 -11.79 3.12
N PRO A 15 -2.98 -12.17 2.39
CA PRO A 15 -1.98 -11.22 1.94
C PRO A 15 -2.55 -10.28 0.87
N MET A 16 -2.25 -8.98 0.98
CA MET A 16 -2.66 -7.97 -0.02
C MET A 16 -1.98 -8.19 -1.39
N ILE A 17 -0.74 -8.68 -1.39
CA ILE A 17 0.05 -8.97 -2.59
C ILE A 17 0.57 -10.41 -2.47
N ARG A 18 0.38 -11.19 -3.53
CA ARG A 18 0.87 -12.57 -3.65
C ARG A 18 1.19 -12.85 -5.12
N GLY A 19 2.20 -13.66 -5.41
CA GLY A 19 2.58 -14.04 -6.76
C GLY A 19 4.04 -14.47 -6.85
N ASN A 20 4.48 -14.80 -8.06
CA ASN A 20 5.88 -15.06 -8.36
C ASN A 20 6.72 -13.77 -8.22
N PHE A 21 8.03 -13.93 -8.09
CA PHE A 21 8.96 -12.80 -7.96
C PHE A 21 9.12 -12.08 -9.30
N GLU A 22 8.25 -11.10 -9.53
CA GLU A 22 8.24 -10.21 -10.69
C GLU A 22 8.21 -8.75 -10.21
N PRO A 23 9.34 -8.18 -9.76
CA PRO A 23 9.38 -6.85 -9.18
C PRO A 23 8.81 -5.79 -10.12
N THR A 24 7.77 -5.08 -9.67
CA THR A 24 7.17 -3.97 -10.42
C THR A 24 7.41 -2.67 -9.66
N LEU A 25 8.07 -1.71 -10.31
CA LEU A 25 8.37 -0.41 -9.72
C LEU A 25 7.15 0.52 -9.75
N PHE A 26 6.95 1.22 -8.63
CA PHE A 26 5.95 2.27 -8.49
C PHE A 26 6.58 3.50 -7.84
N THR A 27 6.15 4.68 -8.29
CA THR A 27 6.48 5.97 -7.70
C THR A 27 5.28 6.45 -6.89
N PRO A 28 5.43 6.72 -5.58
CA PRO A 28 4.39 7.39 -4.78
C PRO A 28 4.14 8.78 -5.35
N THR A 29 2.88 9.12 -5.60
CA THR A 29 2.48 10.44 -6.15
C THR A 29 1.80 11.32 -5.11
N ALA A 30 1.27 10.74 -4.04
CA ALA A 30 0.69 11.44 -2.91
C ALA A 30 0.59 10.51 -1.69
N THR A 31 0.62 11.11 -0.50
CA THR A 31 0.28 10.44 0.76
C THR A 31 -0.57 11.38 1.61
N GLU A 32 -1.67 10.87 2.13
CA GLU A 32 -2.59 11.59 3.01
C GLU A 32 -2.72 10.79 4.31
N SER A 33 -2.66 11.49 5.45
CA SER A 33 -2.94 10.91 6.77
C SER A 33 -4.38 11.23 7.15
N LEU A 34 -5.06 10.28 7.77
CA LEU A 34 -6.42 10.42 8.28
C LEU A 34 -6.40 10.54 9.80
N ASP A 35 -7.46 11.12 10.36
CA ASP A 35 -7.58 11.37 11.81
C ASP A 35 -7.61 10.08 12.65
N ASP A 36 -7.99 8.95 12.05
CA ASP A 36 -7.98 7.62 12.69
C ASP A 36 -6.58 6.96 12.71
N GLY A 37 -5.54 7.70 12.29
CA GLY A 37 -4.16 7.23 12.17
C GLY A 37 -3.92 6.34 10.94
N ALA A 38 -4.92 6.09 10.11
CA ALA A 38 -4.71 5.46 8.81
C ALA A 38 -4.03 6.41 7.83
N SER A 39 -3.45 5.85 6.78
CA SER A 39 -2.83 6.63 5.70
C SER A 39 -3.22 6.09 4.34
N ILE A 40 -3.54 6.97 3.39
CA ILE A 40 -3.76 6.64 1.98
C ILE A 40 -2.51 7.04 1.19
N THR A 41 -2.04 6.17 0.29
CA THR A 41 -0.93 6.45 -0.61
C THR A 41 -1.30 6.10 -2.04
N TRP A 42 -1.14 7.05 -2.95
CA TRP A 42 -1.32 6.87 -4.39
C TRP A 42 0.02 6.53 -5.02
N LEU A 43 0.03 5.51 -5.87
CA LEU A 43 1.21 4.93 -6.49
C LEU A 43 1.00 4.84 -8.00
N LYS A 44 1.87 5.49 -8.76
CA LYS A 44 1.92 5.38 -10.22
C LYS A 44 2.92 4.30 -10.61
N ARG A 45 2.54 3.37 -11.48
CA ARG A 45 3.48 2.39 -12.04
C ARG A 45 4.50 3.12 -12.90
N ASN A 46 5.78 2.80 -12.73
CA ASN A 46 6.82 3.32 -13.61
C ASN A 46 6.64 2.66 -14.99
N THR A 47 6.64 3.47 -16.04
CA THR A 47 6.63 3.00 -17.43
C THR A 47 8.01 2.55 -17.86
#